data_AF-A0AAD8N1A2-F1
#
_entry.id   AF-A0AAD8N1A2-F1
#
_cell.length_a   1.000
_cell.length_b   1.000
_cell.length_c   1.000
_cell.angle_alpha   90.00
_cell.angle_beta   90.00
_cell.angle_gamma   90.00
#
_symmetry.space_group_name_H-M   'P 1'
#
loop_
_entity.id
_entity.type
_entity.pdbx_description
1 polymer ?
#
loop_
_entity_poly.entity_id
_entity_poly.type
_entity_poly.pdbx_seq_one_letter_code
_entity_poly.pdbx_strand_id
1 'polypeptide(L)'
;MDRLFKKKKKVKVTIEYNGEDRISTLTDDVIHQILNLQNLTLELRSTKDYSIPCPQLVNLEIKTQIHYDDRKGEIVVSAPKLSTFTSVGIFSITFGASKLDNVYLKLRGSIDYSDYSRKELKEIFQRFTYMLPALGSAKILNLELHTIKALSLIPDFLASSPPPFYNLKYVKLPHGYKEASLSSSLRSYLLGGSPTATIVTTSRENMIHQIAAASVTAVDNDSVVLVGAAVEGSCNDQVSSSRKNIDSGLWQGNEVNSESVCLLDQIMKKYPETFEHLDTKNKKFCTMKLNMLCTAVNDFIKIPVTEVDTEIIVEYRDVFADLQKLGFNLSWLVTRLNNIEQLWFPQPLLPKLHATDCQDYDAKSILQDIQIRIDDANIKLQDLQTLRAEKMQEIQKAFKTMDTNLVVGYVGDDLLSGL
;
A
#
# COMPACT_ATOMS: atom_id res chain seq x y z
N MET A 1 -11.39 -35.62 26.60
CA MET A 1 -12.01 -35.20 25.33
C MET A 1 -11.31 -33.93 24.87
N ASP A 2 -10.39 -34.11 23.94
CA ASP A 2 -9.44 -33.11 23.46
C ASP A 2 -10.13 -31.96 22.70
N ARG A 3 -9.84 -30.73 23.11
CA ARG A 3 -10.06 -29.53 22.29
C ARG A 3 -8.77 -29.22 21.55
N LEU A 4 -8.65 -29.74 20.32
CA LEU A 4 -7.62 -29.35 19.37
C LEU A 4 -7.83 -27.88 18.94
N PHE A 5 -7.01 -26.98 19.47
CA PHE A 5 -6.84 -25.65 18.91
C PHE A 5 -6.13 -25.75 17.55
N LYS A 6 -6.88 -25.63 16.45
CA LYS A 6 -6.30 -25.43 15.10
C LYS A 6 -5.54 -24.09 15.09
N LYS A 7 -4.21 -24.15 15.24
CA LYS A 7 -3.32 -23.03 14.92
C LYS A 7 -3.48 -22.66 13.44
N LYS A 8 -3.95 -21.45 13.15
CA LYS A 8 -3.93 -20.88 11.79
C LYS A 8 -2.48 -20.70 11.37
N LYS A 9 -1.99 -21.55 10.45
CA LYS A 9 -0.65 -21.47 9.88
C LYS A 9 -0.58 -20.23 8.99
N LYS A 10 0.07 -19.17 9.47
CA LYS A 10 0.32 -17.95 8.69
C LYS A 10 1.62 -18.16 7.93
N VAL A 11 1.52 -18.52 6.66
CA VAL A 11 2.70 -18.67 5.79
C VAL A 11 3.10 -17.28 5.30
N LYS A 12 4.28 -16.81 5.70
CA LYS A 12 4.90 -15.61 5.14
C LYS A 12 5.84 -16.08 4.04
N VAL A 13 5.43 -15.95 2.78
CA VAL A 13 6.31 -16.20 1.63
C VAL A 13 6.91 -14.85 1.24
N THR A 14 8.21 -14.72 1.36
CA THR A 14 8.97 -13.58 0.82
C THR A 14 9.58 -14.04 -0.49
N ILE A 15 9.10 -13.53 -1.61
CA ILE A 15 9.64 -13.85 -2.94
C ILE A 15 10.54 -12.67 -3.35
N GLU A 16 11.85 -12.89 -3.29
CA GLU A 16 12.83 -11.98 -3.91
C GLU A 16 13.01 -12.39 -5.38
N TYR A 17 12.75 -11.46 -6.30
CA TYR A 17 12.72 -11.74 -7.73
C TYR A 17 14.11 -11.48 -8.35
N ASN A 18 14.85 -12.54 -8.67
CA ASN A 18 16.15 -12.48 -9.36
C ASN A 18 16.09 -12.79 -10.87
N GLY A 19 14.92 -12.74 -11.51
CA GLY A 19 14.83 -12.75 -12.99
C GLY A 19 14.89 -14.11 -13.68
N GLU A 20 14.82 -15.23 -12.95
CA GLU A 20 14.72 -16.57 -13.53
C GLU A 20 13.41 -17.27 -13.16
N ASP A 21 12.81 -17.98 -14.12
CA ASP A 21 11.57 -18.75 -14.01
C ASP A 21 11.76 -19.95 -13.05
N ARG A 22 11.56 -19.71 -11.75
CA ARG A 22 11.84 -20.67 -10.67
C ARG A 22 10.69 -21.62 -10.32
N ILE A 23 9.55 -21.56 -11.01
CA ILE A 23 8.38 -22.41 -10.67
C ILE A 23 8.73 -23.90 -10.82
N SER A 24 9.60 -24.26 -11.78
CA SER A 24 10.09 -25.64 -11.99
C SER A 24 10.99 -26.18 -10.87
N THR A 25 11.47 -25.33 -9.96
CA THR A 25 12.32 -25.71 -8.82
C THR A 25 11.55 -25.93 -7.52
N LEU A 26 10.23 -25.65 -7.51
CA LEU A 26 9.38 -25.85 -6.35
C LEU A 26 9.03 -27.32 -6.22
N THR A 27 9.18 -27.89 -5.01
CA THR A 27 8.76 -29.26 -4.73
C THR A 27 7.23 -29.38 -4.76
N ASP A 28 6.73 -30.57 -5.07
CA ASP A 28 5.28 -30.86 -5.11
C ASP A 28 4.55 -30.46 -3.81
N ASP A 29 5.21 -30.62 -2.66
CA ASP A 29 4.68 -30.20 -1.37
C ASP A 29 4.48 -28.68 -1.26
N VAL A 30 5.39 -27.89 -1.85
CA VAL A 30 5.29 -26.43 -1.88
C VAL A 30 4.19 -25.99 -2.84
N ILE A 31 4.11 -26.63 -4.01
CA ILE A 31 3.02 -26.40 -4.98
C ILE A 31 1.66 -26.72 -4.33
N HIS A 32 1.55 -27.86 -3.65
CA HIS A 32 0.33 -28.26 -2.97
C HIS A 32 -0.04 -27.31 -1.81
N GLN A 33 0.96 -26.76 -1.09
CA GLN A 33 0.73 -25.73 -0.07
C GLN A 33 0.25 -24.40 -0.68
N ILE A 34 0.78 -23.99 -1.83
CA ILE A 34 0.36 -22.78 -2.55
C ILE A 34 -1.08 -22.94 -3.07
N LEU A 35 -1.41 -24.10 -3.66
CA LEU A 35 -2.75 -24.37 -4.18
C LEU A 35 -3.83 -24.39 -3.09
N ASN A 36 -3.48 -24.78 -1.85
CA ASN A 36 -4.38 -24.81 -0.70
C ASN A 36 -4.32 -23.56 0.19
N LEU A 37 -3.59 -22.53 -0.22
CA LEU A 37 -3.42 -21.32 0.57
C LEU A 37 -4.72 -20.52 0.64
N GLN A 38 -5.20 -20.25 1.85
CA GLN A 38 -6.42 -19.45 2.07
C GLN A 38 -6.15 -17.97 2.38
N ASN A 39 -4.94 -17.64 2.86
CA ASN A 39 -4.57 -16.29 3.27
C ASN A 39 -3.19 -15.97 2.71
N LEU A 40 -3.08 -14.86 1.98
CA LEU A 40 -1.82 -14.42 1.38
C LEU A 40 -1.62 -12.92 1.65
N THR A 41 -0.44 -12.56 2.15
CA THR A 41 0.02 -11.18 2.22
C THR A 41 1.27 -11.06 1.36
N LEU A 42 1.25 -10.19 0.36
CA LEU A 42 2.38 -9.87 -0.49
C LEU A 42 2.90 -8.47 -0.21
N GLU A 43 4.21 -8.31 -0.18
CA GLU A 43 4.87 -7.01 -0.17
C GLU A 43 5.73 -6.91 -1.43
N LEU A 44 5.30 -6.06 -2.36
CA LEU A 44 5.90 -5.90 -3.68
C LEU A 44 6.66 -4.57 -3.71
N ARG A 45 7.93 -4.62 -4.16
CA ARG A 45 8.78 -3.44 -4.32
C ARG A 45 8.70 -2.81 -5.71
N SER A 46 8.18 -3.56 -6.69
CA SER A 46 7.91 -3.09 -8.04
C SER A 46 6.59 -3.68 -8.52
N THR A 47 5.89 -2.99 -9.41
CA THR A 47 4.77 -3.44 -10.21
C THR A 47 5.33 -4.00 -11.52
N LYS A 48 5.92 -5.19 -11.44
CA LYS A 48 6.03 -6.08 -12.60
C LYS A 48 4.71 -6.82 -12.80
N ASP A 49 4.57 -7.52 -13.92
CA ASP A 49 3.43 -8.42 -14.11
C ASP A 49 3.52 -9.57 -13.11
N TYR A 50 2.48 -9.74 -12.29
CA TYR A 50 2.40 -10.80 -11.30
C TYR A 50 1.15 -11.63 -11.54
N SER A 51 1.29 -12.96 -11.57
CA SER A 51 0.15 -13.88 -11.58
C SER A 51 0.02 -14.54 -10.21
N ILE A 52 -1.19 -14.53 -9.64
CA ILE A 52 -1.51 -15.18 -8.35
C ILE A 52 -2.53 -16.32 -8.61
N PRO A 53 -2.07 -17.52 -9.00
CA PRO A 53 -2.94 -18.67 -9.26
C PRO A 53 -3.23 -19.47 -7.98
N CYS A 54 -3.99 -18.88 -7.06
CA CYS A 54 -4.31 -19.50 -5.77
C CYS A 54 -5.81 -19.83 -5.68
N PRO A 55 -6.25 -21.02 -6.12
CA PRO A 55 -7.67 -21.33 -6.30
C PRO A 55 -8.47 -21.37 -4.98
N GLN A 56 -7.81 -21.71 -3.87
CA GLN A 56 -8.42 -21.78 -2.54
C GLN A 56 -8.27 -20.48 -1.73
N LEU A 57 -7.70 -19.42 -2.32
CA LEU A 57 -7.45 -18.17 -1.62
C LEU A 57 -8.75 -17.46 -1.27
N VAL A 58 -8.90 -17.10 0.01
CA VAL A 58 -10.07 -16.42 0.57
C VAL A 58 -9.74 -14.97 0.93
N ASN A 59 -8.52 -14.74 1.43
CA ASN A 59 -8.05 -13.42 1.86
C ASN A 59 -6.72 -13.07 1.19
N LEU A 60 -6.68 -11.93 0.51
CA LEU A 60 -5.48 -11.39 -0.13
C LEU A 60 -5.18 -9.98 0.37
N GLU A 61 -3.95 -9.74 0.79
CA GLU A 61 -3.43 -8.42 1.09
C GLU A 61 -2.21 -8.15 0.21
N ILE A 62 -2.21 -7.05 -0.54
CA ILE A 62 -1.05 -6.64 -1.34
C ILE A 62 -0.60 -5.27 -0.84
N LYS A 63 0.69 -5.17 -0.55
CA LYS A 63 1.36 -3.94 -0.15
C LYS A 63 2.36 -3.57 -1.23
N THR A 64 2.25 -2.38 -1.79
CA THR A 64 3.22 -1.88 -2.76
C THR A 64 4.00 -0.70 -2.19
N GLN A 65 5.22 -0.51 -2.67
CA GLN A 65 5.92 0.76 -2.57
C GLN A 65 5.57 1.56 -3.82
N ILE A 66 5.05 2.77 -3.67
CA ILE A 66 4.72 3.62 -4.82
C ILE A 66 6.05 4.20 -5.32
N HIS A 67 6.50 3.75 -6.49
CA HIS A 67 7.56 4.42 -7.25
C HIS A 67 6.96 5.10 -8.49
N TYR A 68 7.39 6.33 -8.76
CA TYR A 68 6.85 7.15 -9.86
C TYR A 68 6.98 6.47 -11.23
N ASP A 69 8.04 5.67 -11.41
CA ASP A 69 8.43 5.06 -12.68
C ASP A 69 7.82 3.65 -12.93
N ASP A 70 7.02 3.15 -11.99
CA ASP A 70 6.51 1.76 -11.99
C ASP A 70 5.24 1.62 -12.86
N ARG A 71 5.34 2.09 -14.12
CA ARG A 71 4.18 2.37 -14.98
C ARG A 71 3.62 1.17 -15.74
N LYS A 72 4.06 -0.08 -15.53
CA LYS A 72 3.71 -1.15 -16.50
C LYS A 72 3.25 -2.51 -16.00
N GLY A 73 3.38 -2.86 -14.72
CA GLY A 73 2.93 -4.18 -14.26
C GLY A 73 1.45 -4.27 -13.94
N GLU A 74 0.84 -5.36 -14.36
CA GLU A 74 -0.50 -5.78 -13.98
C GLU A 74 -0.44 -6.98 -13.01
N ILE A 75 -1.17 -6.89 -11.90
CA ILE A 75 -1.36 -8.03 -11.00
C ILE A 75 -2.63 -8.77 -11.41
N VAL A 76 -2.48 -10.00 -11.89
CA VAL A 76 -3.61 -10.87 -12.28
C VAL A 76 -3.89 -11.88 -11.17
N VAL A 77 -5.09 -11.81 -10.59
CA VAL A 77 -5.50 -12.67 -9.47
C VAL A 77 -6.51 -13.72 -9.94
N SER A 78 -6.07 -14.98 -9.94
CA SER A 78 -6.89 -16.15 -10.29
C SER A 78 -7.28 -16.91 -9.02
N ALA A 79 -8.23 -16.37 -8.28
CA ALA A 79 -8.69 -16.89 -7.00
C ALA A 79 -10.24 -16.87 -6.87
N PRO A 80 -10.96 -17.87 -7.40
CA PRO A 80 -12.43 -17.86 -7.47
C PRO A 80 -13.12 -17.81 -6.10
N LYS A 81 -12.45 -18.27 -5.04
CA LYS A 81 -12.97 -18.24 -3.66
C LYS A 81 -12.61 -16.96 -2.89
N LEU A 82 -11.92 -16.02 -3.53
CA LEU A 82 -11.47 -14.79 -2.89
C LEU A 82 -12.68 -13.93 -2.52
N SER A 83 -12.85 -13.71 -1.22
CA SER A 83 -13.94 -12.88 -0.68
C SER A 83 -13.43 -11.58 -0.09
N THR A 84 -12.18 -11.55 0.37
CA THR A 84 -11.60 -10.37 1.02
C THR A 84 -10.30 -9.94 0.35
N PHE A 85 -10.24 -8.67 -0.04
CA PHE A 85 -9.04 -8.06 -0.62
C PHE A 85 -8.65 -6.81 0.15
N THR A 86 -7.37 -6.64 0.43
CA THR A 86 -6.78 -5.43 1.00
C THR A 86 -5.68 -4.92 0.09
N SER A 87 -5.81 -3.67 -0.35
CA SER A 87 -4.74 -2.94 -1.00
C SER A 87 -4.11 -1.96 -0.03
N VAL A 88 -2.77 -1.97 0.04
CA VAL A 88 -1.96 -0.91 0.66
C VAL A 88 -1.08 -0.32 -0.42
N GLY A 89 -1.57 0.74 -1.07
CA GLY A 89 -0.96 1.33 -2.26
C GLY A 89 -1.92 1.42 -3.45
N ILE A 90 -1.39 1.90 -4.58
CA ILE A 90 -2.11 2.06 -5.85
C ILE A 90 -1.35 1.31 -6.93
N PHE A 91 -2.01 0.37 -7.60
CA PHE A 91 -1.43 -0.48 -8.63
C PHE A 91 -2.53 -1.04 -9.53
N SER A 92 -2.15 -1.46 -10.74
CA SER A 92 -3.05 -2.14 -11.66
C SER A 92 -3.27 -3.58 -11.19
N ILE A 93 -4.54 -3.97 -11.11
CA ILE A 93 -4.93 -5.32 -10.70
C ILE A 93 -6.15 -5.75 -11.50
N THR A 94 -6.22 -7.03 -11.83
CA THR A 94 -7.42 -7.65 -12.35
C THR A 94 -7.74 -8.90 -11.56
N PHE A 95 -9.03 -9.15 -11.37
CA PHE A 95 -9.54 -10.37 -10.76
C PHE A 95 -10.19 -11.19 -11.87
N GLY A 96 -9.94 -12.50 -11.86
CA GLY A 96 -10.69 -13.44 -12.69
C GLY A 96 -12.15 -13.56 -12.21
N ALA A 97 -12.65 -14.80 -12.08
CA ALA A 97 -14.04 -15.05 -11.68
C ALA A 97 -14.39 -14.74 -10.20
N SER A 98 -13.57 -13.95 -9.50
CA SER A 98 -13.72 -13.68 -8.07
C SER A 98 -14.87 -12.71 -7.78
N LYS A 99 -15.70 -13.05 -6.79
CA LYS A 99 -16.73 -12.15 -6.25
C LYS A 99 -16.28 -11.61 -4.91
N LEU A 100 -15.88 -10.35 -4.87
CA LEU A 100 -15.36 -9.73 -3.66
C LEU A 100 -16.52 -9.36 -2.71
N ASP A 101 -16.45 -9.81 -1.46
CA ASP A 101 -17.38 -9.36 -0.42
C ASP A 101 -16.84 -8.09 0.25
N ASN A 102 -15.56 -8.10 0.65
CA ASN A 102 -14.95 -7.02 1.41
C ASN A 102 -13.66 -6.52 0.74
N VAL A 103 -13.62 -5.24 0.44
CA VAL A 103 -12.44 -4.55 -0.08
C VAL A 103 -11.99 -3.50 0.92
N TYR A 104 -10.68 -3.45 1.19
CA TYR A 104 -10.04 -2.45 2.03
C TYR A 104 -8.99 -1.70 1.22
N LEU A 105 -9.14 -0.39 1.09
CA LEU A 105 -8.20 0.46 0.37
C LEU A 105 -7.47 1.41 1.33
N LYS A 106 -6.17 1.21 1.42
CA LYS A 106 -5.27 2.00 2.24
C LYS A 106 -4.18 2.60 1.37
N LEU A 107 -3.73 3.79 1.74
CA LEU A 107 -2.51 4.35 1.20
C LEU A 107 -1.39 4.15 2.21
N ARG A 108 -0.20 3.76 1.75
CA ARG A 108 0.95 3.59 2.64
C ARG A 108 1.30 4.97 3.20
N GLY A 109 1.05 5.19 4.49
CA GLY A 109 1.15 6.50 5.17
C GLY A 109 2.57 7.07 5.33
N SER A 110 3.57 6.57 4.59
CA SER A 110 4.97 7.00 4.67
C SER A 110 5.46 7.71 3.40
N ILE A 111 4.58 7.99 2.44
CA ILE A 111 4.96 8.81 1.29
C ILE A 111 4.81 10.25 1.76
N ASP A 112 5.94 10.91 1.96
CA ASP A 112 5.94 12.35 2.17
C ASP A 112 5.48 12.99 0.87
N TYR A 113 4.20 13.34 0.81
CA TYR A 113 3.61 13.97 -0.36
C TYR A 113 4.18 15.39 -0.58
N SER A 114 5.04 15.89 0.32
CA SER A 114 5.80 17.13 0.18
C SER A 114 6.74 17.12 -1.03
N ASP A 115 7.28 15.96 -1.38
CA ASP A 115 8.31 15.83 -2.41
C ASP A 115 7.72 15.85 -3.83
N TYR A 116 6.39 15.80 -3.93
CA TYR A 116 5.68 15.76 -5.20
C TYR A 116 4.93 17.04 -5.45
N SER A 117 5.07 17.57 -6.66
CA SER A 117 4.19 18.62 -7.13
C SER A 117 2.74 18.13 -7.17
N ARG A 118 1.79 19.06 -7.06
CA ARG A 118 0.36 18.76 -7.18
C ARG A 118 0.01 18.04 -8.49
N LYS A 119 0.74 18.33 -9.57
CA LYS A 119 0.56 17.69 -10.88
C LYS A 119 0.97 16.20 -10.82
N GLU A 120 2.11 15.90 -10.23
CA GLU A 120 2.58 14.52 -10.06
C GLU A 120 1.66 13.71 -9.16
N LEU A 121 1.16 14.29 -8.07
CA LEU A 121 0.16 13.65 -7.21
C LEU A 121 -1.14 13.34 -7.96
N LYS A 122 -1.62 14.28 -8.79
CA LYS A 122 -2.78 14.02 -9.66
C LYS A 122 -2.50 12.83 -10.59
N GLU A 123 -1.32 12.77 -11.21
CA GLU A 123 -0.92 11.67 -12.11
C GLU A 123 -0.77 10.31 -11.39
N ILE A 124 -0.38 10.31 -10.12
CA ILE A 124 -0.33 9.09 -9.30
C ILE A 124 -1.75 8.67 -8.93
N PHE A 125 -2.57 9.59 -8.42
CA PHE A 125 -3.90 9.28 -7.93
C PHE A 125 -4.89 8.97 -9.05
N GLN A 126 -4.69 9.48 -10.27
CA GLN A 126 -5.50 9.07 -11.42
C GLN A 126 -5.46 7.54 -11.61
N ARG A 127 -4.42 6.85 -11.14
CA ARG A 127 -4.35 5.37 -11.25
C ARG A 127 -5.47 4.65 -10.49
N PHE A 128 -6.14 5.32 -9.54
CA PHE A 128 -7.37 4.78 -8.95
C PHE A 128 -8.46 4.52 -10.00
N THR A 129 -8.53 5.29 -11.08
CA THR A 129 -9.55 5.08 -12.12
C THR A 129 -9.31 3.78 -12.91
N TYR A 130 -8.10 3.23 -12.89
CA TYR A 130 -7.79 1.91 -13.45
C TYR A 130 -7.98 0.79 -12.42
N MET A 131 -7.60 1.05 -11.17
CA MET A 131 -7.65 0.04 -10.09
C MET A 131 -9.08 -0.25 -9.62
N LEU A 132 -9.91 0.78 -9.43
CA LEU A 132 -11.25 0.63 -8.84
C LEU A 132 -12.22 -0.20 -9.71
N PRO A 133 -12.25 -0.07 -11.05
CA PRO A 133 -13.10 -0.92 -11.89
C PRO A 133 -12.86 -2.43 -11.70
N ALA A 134 -11.61 -2.85 -11.49
CA ALA A 134 -11.29 -4.25 -11.22
C ALA A 134 -11.89 -4.78 -9.90
N LEU A 135 -12.26 -3.88 -9.00
CA LEU A 135 -12.90 -4.18 -7.72
C LEU A 135 -14.44 -4.12 -7.82
N GLY A 136 -15.00 -3.97 -9.02
CA GLY A 136 -16.40 -3.64 -9.23
C GLY A 136 -17.42 -4.63 -8.64
N SER A 137 -17.01 -5.87 -8.38
CA SER A 137 -17.84 -6.91 -7.77
C SER A 137 -18.00 -6.77 -6.25
N ALA A 138 -17.27 -5.85 -5.62
CA ALA A 138 -17.23 -5.64 -4.17
C ALA A 138 -18.60 -5.31 -3.57
N LYS A 139 -18.98 -5.98 -2.47
CA LYS A 139 -20.18 -5.63 -1.68
C LYS A 139 -19.91 -4.53 -0.65
N ILE A 140 -18.73 -4.54 -0.03
CA ILE A 140 -18.36 -3.58 1.01
C ILE A 140 -17.00 -2.98 0.65
N LEU A 141 -16.96 -1.67 0.48
CA LEU A 141 -15.73 -0.91 0.25
C LEU A 141 -15.36 -0.15 1.53
N ASN A 142 -14.18 -0.40 2.08
CA ASN A 142 -13.63 0.31 3.23
C ASN A 142 -12.54 1.25 2.75
N LEU A 143 -12.70 2.54 3.04
CA LEU A 143 -11.74 3.57 2.65
C LEU A 143 -11.01 4.13 3.86
N GLU A 144 -9.69 4.25 3.75
CA GLU A 144 -8.89 5.01 4.71
C GLU A 144 -8.92 6.51 4.42
N LEU A 145 -8.65 7.34 5.45
CA LEU A 145 -8.66 8.80 5.33
C LEU A 145 -7.75 9.30 4.20
N HIS A 146 -6.53 8.76 4.09
CA HIS A 146 -5.59 9.14 3.05
C HIS A 146 -6.10 8.77 1.66
N THR A 147 -6.74 7.60 1.50
CA THR A 147 -7.39 7.18 0.26
C THR A 147 -8.48 8.17 -0.17
N ILE A 148 -9.32 8.62 0.77
CA ILE A 148 -10.38 9.61 0.50
C ILE A 148 -9.78 10.95 0.06
N LYS A 149 -8.74 11.43 0.76
CA LYS A 149 -8.02 12.66 0.40
C LYS A 149 -7.41 12.57 -1.00
N ALA A 150 -6.77 11.45 -1.33
CA ALA A 150 -6.18 11.22 -2.66
C ALA A 150 -7.23 11.24 -3.77
N LEU A 151 -8.35 10.54 -3.60
CA LEU A 151 -9.46 10.57 -4.55
C LEU A 151 -10.07 11.97 -4.70
N SER A 152 -10.11 12.76 -3.62
CA SER A 152 -10.60 14.14 -3.63
C SER A 152 -9.71 15.11 -4.41
N LEU A 153 -8.45 14.74 -4.69
CA LEU A 153 -7.52 15.55 -5.48
C LEU A 153 -7.67 15.38 -7.00
N ILE A 154 -8.45 14.39 -7.45
CA ILE A 154 -8.66 14.07 -8.87
C ILE A 154 -10.14 14.18 -9.32
N PRO A 155 -10.91 15.19 -8.91
CA PRO A 155 -12.36 15.24 -9.19
C PRO A 155 -12.68 15.24 -10.69
N ASP A 156 -11.82 15.86 -11.51
CA ASP A 156 -11.97 15.93 -12.97
C ASP A 156 -11.95 14.53 -13.59
N PHE A 157 -11.01 13.68 -13.15
CA PHE A 157 -10.88 12.30 -13.62
C PHE A 157 -12.03 11.41 -13.12
N LEU A 158 -12.49 11.63 -11.88
CA LEU A 158 -13.63 10.88 -11.34
C LEU A 158 -14.92 11.23 -12.08
N ALA A 159 -15.13 12.51 -12.41
CA ALA A 159 -16.30 12.96 -13.15
C ALA A 159 -16.34 12.44 -14.59
N SER A 160 -15.17 12.26 -15.23
CA SER A 160 -15.08 11.72 -16.59
C SER A 160 -15.07 10.19 -16.65
N SER A 161 -14.92 9.49 -15.51
CA SER A 161 -14.79 8.04 -15.45
C SER A 161 -16.13 7.37 -15.13
N PRO A 162 -16.43 6.19 -15.70
CA PRO A 162 -17.65 5.46 -15.37
C PRO A 162 -17.61 4.97 -13.91
N PRO A 163 -18.75 4.91 -13.21
CA PRO A 163 -18.81 4.36 -11.85
C PRO A 163 -18.28 2.92 -11.80
N PRO A 164 -17.32 2.59 -10.90
CA PRO A 164 -16.59 1.33 -10.99
C PRO A 164 -17.29 0.14 -10.33
N PHE A 165 -18.25 0.37 -9.41
CA PHE A 165 -18.87 -0.69 -8.61
C PHE A 165 -20.31 -0.98 -9.03
N TYR A 166 -20.58 -2.25 -9.35
CA TYR A 166 -21.90 -2.72 -9.81
C TYR A 166 -22.64 -3.62 -8.80
N ASN A 167 -22.02 -3.96 -7.67
CA ASN A 167 -22.58 -4.85 -6.65
C ASN A 167 -22.40 -4.31 -5.21
N LEU A 168 -22.18 -3.01 -5.08
CA LEU A 168 -21.87 -2.38 -3.80
C LEU A 168 -23.13 -2.29 -2.93
N LYS A 169 -22.98 -2.56 -1.63
CA LYS A 169 -24.00 -2.33 -0.61
C LYS A 169 -23.61 -1.19 0.32
N TYR A 170 -22.34 -1.14 0.71
CA TYR A 170 -21.84 -0.17 1.67
C TYR A 170 -20.48 0.40 1.26
N VAL A 171 -20.33 1.71 1.38
CA VAL A 171 -19.03 2.39 1.49
C VAL A 171 -18.82 2.76 2.95
N LYS A 172 -17.82 2.16 3.59
CA LYS A 172 -17.45 2.44 4.97
C LYS A 172 -16.37 3.51 5.02
N LEU A 173 -16.70 4.63 5.66
CA LEU A 173 -15.78 5.75 5.89
C LEU A 173 -15.05 5.59 7.23
N PRO A 174 -13.85 6.18 7.36
CA PRO A 174 -13.10 6.13 8.61
C PRO A 174 -13.84 6.88 9.72
N HIS A 175 -13.55 6.50 10.97
CA HIS A 175 -14.18 7.09 12.13
C HIS A 175 -14.02 8.62 12.15
N GLY A 176 -15.11 9.33 12.46
CA GLY A 176 -15.15 10.80 12.52
C GLY A 176 -15.26 11.50 11.16
N TYR A 177 -15.16 10.77 10.04
CA TYR A 177 -15.34 11.37 8.71
C TYR A 177 -16.82 11.53 8.39
N LYS A 178 -17.26 12.77 8.15
CA LYS A 178 -18.65 13.07 7.82
C LYS A 178 -18.93 12.75 6.36
N GLU A 179 -20.05 12.08 6.09
CA GLU A 179 -20.50 11.80 4.72
C GLU A 179 -20.64 13.08 3.88
N ALA A 180 -21.15 14.17 4.49
CA ALA A 180 -21.27 15.48 3.84
C ALA A 180 -19.93 16.09 3.39
N SER A 181 -18.80 15.56 3.88
CA SER A 181 -17.46 15.98 3.46
C SER A 181 -16.97 15.26 2.20
N LEU A 182 -17.71 14.30 1.66
CA LEU A 182 -17.43 13.74 0.33
C LEU A 182 -17.90 14.70 -0.75
N SER A 183 -17.05 14.96 -1.74
CA SER A 183 -17.46 15.72 -2.92
C SER A 183 -18.55 14.98 -3.68
N SER A 184 -19.43 15.73 -4.35
CA SER A 184 -20.48 15.17 -5.21
C SER A 184 -19.92 14.27 -6.30
N SER A 185 -18.80 14.67 -6.92
CA SER A 185 -18.10 13.86 -7.94
C SER A 185 -17.62 12.52 -7.39
N LEU A 186 -16.97 12.51 -6.22
CA LEU A 186 -16.50 11.27 -5.60
C LEU A 186 -17.67 10.37 -5.18
N ARG A 187 -18.74 10.96 -4.61
CA ARG A 187 -19.95 10.23 -4.23
C ARG A 187 -20.61 9.57 -5.45
N SER A 188 -20.82 10.34 -6.51
CA SER A 188 -21.42 9.86 -7.76
C SER A 188 -20.57 8.77 -8.40
N TYR A 189 -19.25 8.96 -8.42
CA TYR A 189 -18.33 7.95 -8.94
C TYR A 189 -18.41 6.64 -8.16
N LEU A 190 -18.34 6.66 -6.82
CA LEU A 190 -18.35 5.43 -6.00
C LEU A 190 -19.70 4.69 -6.02
N LEU A 191 -20.82 5.42 -6.01
CA LEU A 191 -22.16 4.82 -5.85
C LEU A 191 -22.93 4.69 -7.16
N GLY A 192 -22.52 5.36 -8.24
CA GLY A 192 -23.32 5.52 -9.45
C GLY A 192 -23.66 4.20 -10.16
N GLY A 193 -22.84 3.16 -10.01
CA GLY A 193 -23.08 1.83 -10.58
C GLY A 193 -23.91 0.92 -9.66
N SER A 194 -24.18 1.34 -8.42
CA SER A 194 -24.91 0.57 -7.40
C SER A 194 -25.93 1.48 -6.69
N PRO A 195 -27.10 1.76 -7.29
CA PRO A 195 -28.05 2.76 -6.77
C PRO A 195 -28.60 2.49 -5.37
N THR A 196 -28.55 1.23 -4.92
CA THR A 196 -28.98 0.80 -3.58
C THR A 196 -27.87 0.89 -2.54
N ALA A 197 -26.63 1.22 -2.94
CA ALA A 197 -25.50 1.32 -2.05
C ALA A 197 -25.62 2.57 -1.15
N THR A 198 -25.20 2.43 0.11
CA THR A 198 -25.22 3.52 1.09
C THR A 198 -23.84 3.78 1.67
N ILE A 199 -23.62 4.99 2.16
CA ILE A 199 -22.40 5.34 2.88
C ILE A 199 -22.67 5.13 4.37
N VAL A 200 -21.76 4.44 5.04
CA VAL A 200 -21.86 4.16 6.48
C VAL A 200 -20.62 4.74 7.17
N THR A 201 -20.86 5.54 8.20
CA THR A 201 -19.79 5.99 9.10
C THR A 201 -19.75 5.06 10.30
N THR A 202 -18.56 4.62 10.71
CA THR A 202 -18.41 3.82 11.92
C THR A 202 -18.53 4.74 13.14
N SER A 203 -19.76 5.04 13.59
CA SER A 203 -20.00 5.65 14.91
C SER A 203 -19.86 4.59 16.00
N ARG A 204 -19.38 4.97 17.19
CA ARG A 204 -19.15 4.06 18.33
C ARG A 204 -20.43 3.37 18.81
N GLU A 205 -21.58 3.98 18.57
CA GLU A 205 -22.89 3.48 19.03
C GLU A 205 -23.30 2.17 18.33
N ASN A 206 -22.89 1.95 17.08
CA ASN A 206 -23.23 0.73 16.34
C ASN A 206 -22.36 -0.49 16.70
N MET A 207 -21.23 -0.30 17.39
CA MET A 207 -20.37 -1.40 17.82
C MET A 207 -20.87 -2.03 19.14
N ILE A 208 -21.62 -1.28 19.95
CA ILE A 208 -22.21 -1.77 21.20
C ILE A 208 -23.47 -2.62 20.92
N HIS A 209 -24.27 -2.26 19.90
CA HIS A 209 -25.47 -3.02 19.55
C HIS A 209 -25.21 -4.36 18.83
N GLN A 210 -24.07 -4.53 18.14
CA GLN A 210 -23.75 -5.81 17.49
C GLN A 210 -23.19 -6.88 18.44
N ILE A 211 -22.64 -6.49 19.60
CA ILE A 211 -22.21 -7.46 20.63
C ILE A 211 -23.43 -7.90 21.46
N ALA A 212 -24.36 -7.00 21.76
CA ALA A 212 -25.55 -7.32 22.54
C ALA A 212 -26.56 -8.22 21.80
N ALA A 213 -26.68 -8.08 20.48
CA ALA A 213 -27.61 -8.90 19.68
C ALA A 213 -27.14 -10.35 19.46
N ALA A 214 -25.85 -10.64 19.63
CA ALA A 214 -25.30 -12.00 19.48
C ALA A 214 -25.30 -12.81 20.80
N SER A 215 -25.70 -12.20 21.93
CA SER A 215 -25.66 -12.83 23.25
C SER A 215 -27.04 -13.05 23.91
N VAL A 216 -28.15 -12.83 23.22
CA VAL A 216 -29.49 -13.10 23.76
C VAL A 216 -30.36 -13.87 22.75
N THR A 217 -30.06 -15.15 22.59
CA THR A 217 -31.06 -16.15 22.17
C THR A 217 -30.76 -17.46 22.89
N ALA A 218 -31.23 -17.57 24.13
CA ALA A 218 -31.61 -18.83 24.77
C ALA A 218 -31.99 -18.54 26.24
N VAL A 219 -33.23 -18.12 26.50
CA VAL A 219 -33.92 -18.52 27.73
C VAL A 219 -35.40 -18.71 27.42
N ASP A 220 -35.83 -19.91 27.81
CA ASP A 220 -37.17 -20.46 27.95
C ASP A 220 -38.33 -19.49 28.20
N ASN A 221 -39.44 -19.81 27.55
CA ASN A 221 -40.78 -19.34 27.86
C ASN A 221 -41.36 -20.25 28.95
N ASP A 222 -41.83 -19.69 30.07
CA ASP A 222 -43.09 -20.18 30.66
C ASP A 222 -43.80 -19.15 31.56
N SER A 223 -45.05 -18.87 31.20
CA SER A 223 -46.21 -18.39 32.01
C SER A 223 -46.11 -17.07 32.82
N VAL A 224 -47.15 -16.29 33.11
CA VAL A 224 -48.56 -16.12 32.67
C VAL A 224 -49.00 -14.75 33.27
N VAL A 225 -49.57 -13.89 32.42
CA VAL A 225 -50.72 -12.97 32.61
C VAL A 225 -51.11 -12.51 34.03
N LEU A 226 -51.12 -11.18 34.31
CA LEU A 226 -52.34 -10.33 34.43
C LEU A 226 -52.01 -8.85 34.81
N VAL A 227 -52.41 -7.94 33.91
CA VAL A 227 -53.18 -6.67 34.10
C VAL A 227 -52.83 -5.71 35.25
N GLY A 228 -52.58 -4.44 34.88
CA GLY A 228 -53.37 -3.34 35.45
C GLY A 228 -52.67 -2.09 35.96
N ALA A 229 -52.65 -1.07 35.09
CA ALA A 229 -52.88 0.36 35.37
C ALA A 229 -51.83 1.24 36.08
N ALA A 230 -51.74 2.45 35.51
CA ALA A 230 -50.90 3.60 35.77
C ALA A 230 -51.03 4.20 37.17
N VAL A 231 -49.92 4.71 37.73
CA VAL A 231 -49.88 5.93 38.55
C VAL A 231 -48.53 6.65 38.36
N GLU A 232 -48.65 7.94 38.10
CA GLU A 232 -47.71 9.07 38.13
C GLU A 232 -46.80 9.12 39.37
N GLY A 233 -45.56 9.61 39.24
CA GLY A 233 -44.84 10.09 40.42
C GLY A 233 -43.32 10.24 40.34
N SER A 234 -42.90 11.49 40.12
CA SER A 234 -41.81 12.20 40.84
C SER A 234 -40.34 11.76 40.70
N CYS A 235 -39.56 12.74 40.24
CA CYS A 235 -38.13 12.98 40.45
C CYS A 235 -37.47 12.26 41.63
N ASN A 236 -36.25 11.75 41.38
CA ASN A 236 -35.10 12.08 42.23
C ASN A 236 -33.78 11.93 41.46
N ASP A 237 -33.00 13.00 41.53
CA ASP A 237 -31.61 13.11 41.13
C ASP A 237 -30.75 12.09 41.88
N GLN A 238 -30.05 11.24 41.13
CA GLN A 238 -28.93 10.48 41.67
C GLN A 238 -27.73 10.65 40.76
N VAL A 239 -27.06 11.79 40.93
CA VAL A 239 -25.71 12.05 40.45
C VAL A 239 -24.79 10.99 41.05
N SER A 240 -24.53 9.95 40.26
CA SER A 240 -23.51 8.96 40.54
C SER A 240 -22.14 9.59 40.32
N SER A 241 -21.65 10.28 41.35
CA SER A 241 -20.25 10.68 41.47
C SER A 241 -19.37 9.43 41.51
N SER A 242 -18.91 8.97 40.33
CA SER A 242 -17.85 7.99 40.23
C SER A 242 -16.54 8.65 40.66
N ARG A 243 -16.28 8.65 41.98
CA ARG A 243 -14.94 8.84 42.53
C ARG A 243 -14.12 7.63 42.08
N LYS A 244 -13.61 7.70 40.85
CA LYS A 244 -12.56 6.82 40.35
C LYS A 244 -11.39 7.02 41.30
N ASN A 245 -11.11 6.02 42.13
CA ASN A 245 -9.83 5.88 42.80
C ASN A 245 -8.77 6.03 41.72
N ILE A 246 -8.14 7.20 41.64
CA ILE A 246 -6.99 7.40 40.76
C ILE A 246 -5.90 6.56 41.41
N ASP A 247 -5.61 5.45 40.74
CA ASP A 247 -4.60 4.48 41.13
C ASP A 247 -3.33 5.20 41.60
N SER A 248 -2.87 4.75 42.76
CA SER A 248 -2.02 5.41 43.75
C SER A 248 -0.65 5.98 43.33
N GLY A 249 -0.35 6.21 42.05
CA GLY A 249 0.96 6.71 41.61
C GLY A 249 2.12 5.78 41.98
N LEU A 250 1.83 4.54 42.41
CA LEU A 250 2.84 3.59 42.83
C LEU A 250 3.15 2.65 41.67
N TRP A 251 4.41 2.59 41.28
CA TRP A 251 4.93 1.60 40.33
C TRP A 251 5.92 0.69 41.06
N GLN A 252 5.55 -0.59 41.19
CA GLN A 252 6.30 -1.60 41.97
C GLN A 252 6.66 -1.16 43.41
N GLY A 253 5.78 -0.38 44.05
CA GLY A 253 6.00 0.12 45.41
C GLY A 253 6.89 1.37 45.51
N ASN A 254 7.23 2.00 44.38
CA ASN A 254 7.90 3.30 44.30
C ASN A 254 6.89 4.37 43.89
N GLU A 255 6.91 5.52 44.56
CA GLU A 255 6.07 6.67 44.24
C GLU A 255 6.60 7.35 42.98
N VAL A 256 5.80 7.38 41.92
CA VAL A 256 6.11 7.99 40.62
C VAL A 256 4.92 8.84 40.19
N ASN A 257 5.13 9.74 39.23
CA ASN A 257 4.02 10.52 38.68
C ASN A 257 2.98 9.56 38.06
N SER A 258 1.69 9.85 38.23
CA SER A 258 0.60 8.99 37.72
C SER A 258 0.69 8.75 36.21
N GLU A 259 1.09 9.75 35.44
CA GLU A 259 1.35 9.66 34.00
C GLU A 259 2.54 8.72 33.67
N SER A 260 3.50 8.62 34.59
CA SER A 260 4.69 7.77 34.43
C SER A 260 4.40 6.30 34.66
N VAL A 261 3.37 5.94 35.45
CA VAL A 261 3.00 4.52 35.69
C VAL A 261 2.69 3.81 34.37
N CYS A 262 1.86 4.42 33.52
CA CYS A 262 1.50 3.87 32.21
C CYS A 262 2.72 3.71 31.29
N LEU A 263 3.66 4.67 31.33
CA LEU A 263 4.88 4.61 30.53
C LEU A 263 5.82 3.50 31.01
N LEU A 264 6.04 3.40 32.32
CA LEU A 264 6.88 2.37 32.93
C LEU A 264 6.34 0.96 32.66
N ASP A 265 5.02 0.76 32.75
CA ASP A 265 4.39 -0.52 32.40
C ASP A 265 4.59 -0.89 30.93
N GLN A 266 4.51 0.08 30.03
CA GLN A 266 4.77 -0.13 28.60
C GLN A 266 6.25 -0.49 28.34
N ILE A 267 7.18 0.21 28.99
CA ILE A 267 8.61 -0.07 28.89
C ILE A 267 8.90 -1.46 29.46
N MET A 268 8.42 -1.78 30.66
CA MET A 268 8.62 -3.09 31.29
C MET A 268 8.06 -4.24 30.44
N LYS A 269 6.89 -4.04 29.84
CA LYS A 269 6.27 -5.04 28.97
C LYS A 269 7.04 -5.28 27.68
N LYS A 270 7.63 -4.22 27.11
CA LYS A 270 8.25 -4.27 25.77
C LYS A 270 9.76 -4.51 25.82
N TYR A 271 10.41 -3.99 26.84
CA TYR A 271 11.86 -3.97 27.06
C TYR A 271 12.16 -4.25 28.54
N PRO A 272 11.79 -5.44 29.07
CA PRO A 272 11.99 -5.78 30.48
C PRO A 272 13.45 -5.64 30.94
N GLU A 273 14.41 -5.85 30.03
CA GLU A 273 15.84 -5.70 30.26
C GLU A 273 16.23 -4.30 30.73
N THR A 274 15.40 -3.28 30.46
CA THR A 274 15.61 -1.90 30.89
C THR A 274 15.87 -1.78 32.39
N PHE A 275 15.26 -2.66 33.20
CA PHE A 275 15.29 -2.60 34.66
C PHE A 275 16.17 -3.67 35.32
N GLU A 276 16.88 -4.52 34.54
CA GLU A 276 17.65 -5.65 35.06
C GLU A 276 18.72 -5.27 36.09
N HIS A 277 19.31 -4.08 35.94
CA HIS A 277 20.38 -3.59 36.81
C HIS A 277 19.92 -2.49 37.77
N LEU A 278 18.61 -2.28 37.89
CA LEU A 278 18.03 -1.32 38.82
C LEU A 278 17.95 -1.93 40.23
N ASP A 279 19.10 -2.05 40.90
CA ASP A 279 19.16 -2.42 42.32
C ASP A 279 19.42 -1.16 43.17
N THR A 280 18.39 -0.66 43.83
CA THR A 280 18.55 0.40 44.84
C THR A 280 17.72 0.09 46.07
N LYS A 281 18.41 -0.15 47.19
CA LYS A 281 17.78 -0.33 48.51
C LYS A 281 17.05 0.93 49.02
N ASN A 282 17.41 2.10 48.51
CA ASN A 282 16.81 3.38 48.89
C ASN A 282 15.65 3.75 47.96
N LYS A 283 14.41 3.64 48.46
CA LYS A 283 13.18 3.93 47.72
C LYS A 283 13.14 5.35 47.12
N LYS A 284 13.60 6.37 47.86
CA LYS A 284 13.61 7.76 47.37
C LYS A 284 14.52 7.90 46.14
N PHE A 285 15.67 7.24 46.17
CA PHE A 285 16.60 7.26 45.05
C PHE A 285 16.06 6.47 43.84
N CYS A 286 15.40 5.34 44.08
CA CYS A 286 14.69 4.58 43.04
C CYS A 286 13.63 5.44 42.34
N THR A 287 12.76 6.09 43.12
CA THR A 287 11.76 7.04 42.63
C THR A 287 12.38 8.14 41.77
N MET A 288 13.47 8.75 42.22
CA MET A 288 14.17 9.80 41.46
C MET A 288 14.68 9.28 40.11
N LYS A 289 15.32 8.10 40.09
CA LYS A 289 15.79 7.46 38.86
C LYS A 289 14.65 7.16 37.89
N LEU A 290 13.55 6.60 38.39
CA LEU A 290 12.37 6.27 37.59
C LEU A 290 11.74 7.52 36.97
N ASN A 291 11.61 8.60 37.74
CA ASN A 291 11.09 9.86 37.22
C ASN A 291 12.04 10.47 36.18
N MET A 292 13.36 10.42 36.39
CA MET A 292 14.35 10.87 35.38
C MET A 292 14.24 10.08 34.07
N LEU A 293 14.12 8.74 34.15
CA LEU A 293 13.89 7.90 32.98
C LEU A 293 12.60 8.31 32.26
N CYS A 294 11.48 8.46 32.99
CA CYS A 294 10.20 8.81 32.41
C CYS A 294 10.20 10.18 31.72
N THR A 295 10.80 11.19 32.35
CA THR A 295 10.94 12.52 31.74
C THR A 295 11.74 12.44 30.46
N ALA A 296 12.95 11.86 30.50
CA ALA A 296 13.81 11.77 29.32
C ALA A 296 13.15 11.00 28.17
N VAL A 297 12.49 9.87 28.46
CA VAL A 297 11.79 9.07 27.45
C VAL A 297 10.59 9.80 26.88
N ASN A 298 9.79 10.45 27.73
CA ASN A 298 8.60 11.18 27.29
C ASN A 298 8.97 12.39 26.43
N ASP A 299 10.01 13.12 26.81
CA ASP A 299 10.51 14.27 26.05
C ASP A 299 11.07 13.81 24.70
N PHE A 300 11.89 12.75 24.68
CA PHE A 300 12.43 12.17 23.45
C PHE A 300 11.32 11.73 22.47
N ILE A 301 10.27 11.07 22.95
CA ILE A 301 9.19 10.55 22.09
C ILE A 301 8.31 11.69 21.53
N LYS A 302 8.26 12.84 22.22
CA LYS A 302 7.48 14.01 21.77
C LYS A 302 8.15 14.82 20.68
N ILE A 303 9.47 14.70 20.52
CA ILE A 303 10.20 15.40 19.46
C ILE A 303 9.81 14.80 18.11
N PRO A 304 9.21 15.59 17.20
CA PRO A 304 8.90 15.10 15.87
C PRO A 304 10.20 14.86 15.12
N VAL A 305 10.26 13.78 14.33
CA VAL A 305 11.46 13.38 13.58
C VAL A 305 11.98 14.52 12.69
N THR A 306 11.10 15.39 12.20
CA THR A 306 11.40 16.57 11.37
C THR A 306 12.17 17.68 12.08
N GLU A 307 12.14 17.72 13.41
CA GLU A 307 12.84 18.72 14.23
C GLU A 307 14.14 18.17 14.82
N VAL A 308 14.51 16.92 14.54
CA VAL A 308 15.74 16.32 15.07
C VAL A 308 16.94 16.75 14.23
N ASP A 309 17.85 17.48 14.87
CA ASP A 309 19.15 17.85 14.30
C ASP A 309 20.31 17.11 15.01
N THR A 310 21.54 17.42 14.60
CA THR A 310 22.75 16.80 15.15
C THR A 310 22.97 17.16 16.63
N GLU A 311 22.55 18.35 17.06
CA GLU A 311 22.73 18.82 18.43
C GLU A 311 21.81 18.05 19.39
N ILE A 312 20.53 17.91 19.02
CA ILE A 312 19.55 17.10 19.75
C ILE A 312 20.01 15.64 19.85
N ILE A 313 20.58 15.07 18.78
CA ILE A 313 21.10 13.70 18.80
C ILE A 313 22.24 13.57 19.82
N VAL A 314 23.17 14.51 19.86
CA VAL A 314 24.28 14.49 20.83
C VAL A 314 23.75 14.64 22.26
N GLU A 315 22.83 15.57 22.49
CA GLU A 315 22.23 15.81 23.81
C GLU A 315 21.54 14.54 24.35
N TYR A 316 20.67 13.90 23.56
CA TYR A 316 19.99 12.69 24.02
C TYR A 316 20.93 11.49 24.16
N ARG A 317 22.02 11.44 23.38
CA ARG A 317 23.04 10.40 23.56
C ARG A 317 23.72 10.54 24.92
N ASP A 318 24.00 11.76 25.37
CA ASP A 318 24.56 12.03 26.69
C ASP A 318 23.56 11.72 27.82
N VAL A 319 22.29 12.14 27.66
CA VAL A 319 21.21 11.83 28.62
C VAL A 319 21.04 10.31 28.78
N PHE A 320 21.05 9.55 27.69
CA PHE A 320 20.94 8.09 27.76
C PHE A 320 22.18 7.44 28.37
N ALA A 321 23.37 7.96 28.10
CA ALA A 321 24.60 7.50 28.73
C ALA A 321 24.57 7.71 30.26
N ASP A 322 24.04 8.84 30.74
CA ASP A 322 23.89 9.10 32.16
C ASP A 322 22.84 8.20 32.82
N LEU A 323 21.69 7.98 32.17
CA LEU A 323 20.69 7.02 32.65
C LEU A 323 21.24 5.59 32.69
N GLN A 324 22.10 5.21 31.74
CA GLN A 324 22.79 3.91 31.77
C GLN A 324 23.72 3.79 32.99
N LYS A 325 24.44 4.86 33.37
CA LYS A 325 25.23 4.89 34.63
C LYS A 325 24.37 4.71 35.88
N LEU A 326 23.08 5.05 35.81
CA LEU A 326 22.12 4.84 36.90
C LEU A 326 21.54 3.41 36.94
N GLY A 327 21.92 2.54 36.00
CA GLY A 327 21.54 1.12 35.99
C GLY A 327 20.40 0.78 35.01
N PHE A 328 20.03 1.68 34.10
CA PHE A 328 19.04 1.39 33.07
C PHE A 328 19.67 0.81 31.80
N ASN A 329 19.12 -0.28 31.25
CA ASN A 329 19.52 -0.76 29.93
C ASN A 329 18.73 -0.05 28.82
N LEU A 330 19.33 0.99 28.23
CA LEU A 330 18.69 1.82 27.19
C LEU A 330 19.15 1.49 25.76
N SER A 331 19.64 0.28 25.51
CA SER A 331 20.10 -0.15 24.18
C SER A 331 19.06 0.07 23.06
N TRP A 332 17.78 -0.09 23.38
CA TRP A 332 16.67 0.13 22.44
C TRP A 332 16.49 1.61 22.06
N LEU A 333 16.71 2.56 23.00
CA LEU A 333 16.68 4.00 22.72
C LEU A 333 17.89 4.43 21.91
N VAL A 334 19.08 3.95 22.30
CA VAL A 334 20.32 4.23 21.56
C VAL A 334 20.21 3.72 20.12
N THR A 335 19.66 2.53 19.92
CA THR A 335 19.40 1.98 18.58
C THR A 335 18.41 2.85 17.81
N ARG A 336 17.34 3.34 18.46
CA ARG A 336 16.36 4.24 17.84
C ARG A 336 17.00 5.55 17.42
N LEU A 337 17.86 6.13 18.27
CA LEU A 337 18.60 7.37 18.00
C LEU A 337 19.56 7.19 16.82
N ASN A 338 20.34 6.11 16.79
CA ASN A 338 21.22 5.77 15.67
C ASN A 338 20.44 5.63 14.33
N ASN A 339 19.24 5.05 14.37
CA ASN A 339 18.40 4.93 13.18
C ASN A 339 17.91 6.31 12.68
N ILE A 340 17.60 7.25 13.59
CA ILE A 340 17.24 8.61 13.22
C ILE A 340 18.44 9.32 12.61
N GLU A 341 19.62 9.21 13.24
CA GLU A 341 20.88 9.76 12.73
C GLU A 341 21.18 9.28 11.30
N GLN A 342 21.01 7.99 11.02
CA GLN A 342 21.23 7.43 9.68
C GLN A 342 20.22 7.91 8.63
N LEU A 343 18.99 8.21 9.02
CA LEU A 343 17.96 8.72 8.11
C LEU A 343 18.22 10.18 7.71
N TRP A 344 18.70 10.99 8.66
CA TRP A 344 18.89 12.44 8.49
C TRP A 344 20.26 12.81 7.97
N PHE A 345 21.27 12.04 8.35
CA PHE A 345 22.65 12.22 7.91
C PHE A 345 23.12 10.96 7.19
N PRO A 346 22.52 10.60 6.03
CA PRO A 346 23.11 9.56 5.20
C PRO A 346 24.54 10.01 4.87
N GLN A 347 25.53 9.34 5.48
CA GLN A 347 26.90 9.28 4.95
C GLN A 347 26.83 9.09 3.42
N PRO A 348 27.84 9.54 2.63
CA PRO A 348 27.73 10.21 1.32
C PRO A 348 27.17 9.34 0.17
N LEU A 349 26.04 8.70 0.40
CA LEU A 349 25.29 7.88 -0.52
C LEU A 349 24.35 8.76 -1.34
N LEU A 350 23.81 9.84 -0.78
CA LEU A 350 23.00 10.81 -1.52
C LEU A 350 23.78 11.50 -2.67
N PRO A 351 25.01 12.02 -2.45
CA PRO A 351 25.83 12.54 -3.55
C PRO A 351 26.21 11.46 -4.58
N LYS A 352 26.43 10.22 -4.14
CA LYS A 352 26.70 9.09 -5.05
C LYS A 352 25.45 8.68 -5.85
N LEU A 353 24.28 8.71 -5.24
CA LEU A 353 23.00 8.45 -5.90
C LEU A 353 22.74 9.53 -6.94
N HIS A 354 22.88 10.80 -6.57
CA HIS A 354 22.75 11.92 -7.48
C HIS A 354 23.76 11.86 -8.64
N ALA A 355 25.01 11.48 -8.37
CA ALA A 355 26.01 11.27 -9.43
C ALA A 355 25.63 10.11 -10.36
N THR A 356 25.00 9.05 -9.84
CA THR A 356 24.52 7.91 -10.63
C THR A 356 23.30 8.30 -11.45
N ASP A 357 22.37 9.07 -10.89
CA ASP A 357 21.19 9.58 -11.58
C ASP A 357 21.59 10.54 -12.71
N CYS A 358 22.59 11.40 -12.51
CA CYS A 358 23.15 12.23 -13.58
C CYS A 358 23.73 11.38 -14.73
N GLN A 359 24.43 10.28 -14.41
CA GLN A 359 24.96 9.37 -15.43
C GLN A 359 23.85 8.64 -16.21
N ASP A 360 22.72 8.32 -15.55
CA ASP A 360 21.57 7.70 -16.20
C ASP A 360 20.89 8.65 -17.20
N TYR A 361 20.76 9.95 -16.85
CA TYR A 361 20.23 10.96 -17.77
C TYR A 361 21.11 11.13 -19.03
N ASP A 362 22.43 11.17 -18.86
CA ASP A 362 23.38 11.26 -19.98
C ASP A 362 23.29 10.02 -20.89
N ALA A 363 23.25 8.81 -20.30
CA ALA A 363 23.10 7.57 -21.05
C ALA A 363 21.78 7.52 -21.83
N LYS A 364 20.68 7.98 -21.23
CA LYS A 364 19.36 8.05 -21.87
C LYS A 364 19.35 9.05 -23.04
N SER A 365 20.04 10.18 -22.91
CA SER A 365 20.19 11.14 -24.01
C SER A 365 20.96 10.54 -25.19
N ILE A 366 22.06 9.81 -24.92
CA ILE A 366 22.84 9.11 -25.94
C ILE A 366 22.00 8.05 -26.66
N LEU A 367 21.19 7.28 -25.91
CA LEU A 367 20.30 6.28 -26.52
C LEU A 367 19.24 6.90 -27.45
N GLN A 368 18.70 8.07 -27.09
CA GLN A 368 17.76 8.79 -27.96
C GLN A 368 18.42 9.27 -29.24
N ASP A 369 19.65 9.80 -29.17
CA ASP A 369 20.40 10.23 -30.36
C ASP A 369 20.74 9.05 -31.29
N ILE A 370 21.09 7.89 -30.72
CA ILE A 370 21.30 6.66 -31.48
C ILE A 370 20.00 6.22 -32.18
N GLN A 371 18.85 6.29 -31.49
CA GLN A 371 17.57 5.94 -32.08
C GLN A 371 17.23 6.85 -33.28
N ILE A 372 17.45 8.16 -33.16
CA ILE A 372 17.24 9.12 -34.26
C ILE A 372 18.12 8.75 -35.47
N ARG A 373 19.39 8.37 -35.23
CA ARG A 373 20.30 7.94 -36.30
C ARG A 373 19.87 6.63 -36.98
N ILE A 374 19.32 5.69 -36.21
CA ILE A 374 18.76 4.44 -36.76
C ILE A 374 17.56 4.75 -37.66
N ASP A 375 16.67 5.65 -37.24
CA ASP A 375 15.48 6.01 -38.00
C ASP A 375 15.86 6.71 -39.33
N ASP A 376 16.83 7.62 -39.32
CA ASP A 376 17.37 8.26 -40.53
C ASP A 376 17.99 7.24 -41.50
N ALA A 377 18.76 6.28 -40.99
CA ALA A 377 19.35 5.22 -41.81
C ALA A 377 18.28 4.32 -42.45
N ASN A 378 17.20 4.03 -41.73
CA ASN A 378 16.08 3.24 -42.26
C ASN A 378 15.33 3.97 -43.38
N ILE A 379 15.13 5.28 -43.27
CA ILE A 379 14.52 6.10 -44.33
C ILE A 379 15.38 6.03 -45.60
N LYS A 380 16.70 6.26 -45.48
CA LYS A 380 17.64 6.17 -46.61
C LYS A 380 17.65 4.79 -47.28
N LEU A 381 17.51 3.72 -46.49
CA LEU A 381 17.42 2.36 -47.03
C LEU A 381 16.13 2.16 -47.84
N GLN A 382 14.99 2.70 -47.40
CA GLN A 382 13.73 2.64 -48.14
C GLN A 382 13.80 3.42 -49.46
N ASP A 383 14.44 4.60 -49.47
CA ASP A 383 14.65 5.38 -50.69
C ASP A 383 15.49 4.60 -51.72
N LEU A 384 16.57 3.95 -51.27
CA LEU A 384 17.41 3.10 -52.13
C LEU A 384 16.66 1.88 -52.66
N GLN A 385 15.79 1.26 -51.86
CA GLN A 385 14.94 0.15 -52.31
C GLN A 385 13.95 0.60 -53.38
N THR A 386 13.37 1.79 -53.21
CA THR A 386 12.45 2.40 -54.18
C THR A 386 13.16 2.68 -55.50
N LEU A 387 14.32 3.34 -55.45
CA LEU A 387 15.15 3.63 -56.63
C LEU A 387 15.55 2.35 -57.37
N ARG A 388 15.92 1.29 -56.63
CA ARG A 388 16.24 -0.01 -57.23
C ARG A 388 15.04 -0.59 -57.97
N ALA A 389 13.84 -0.50 -57.40
CA ALA A 389 12.62 -0.99 -58.03
C ALA A 389 12.29 -0.23 -59.33
N GLU A 390 12.42 1.10 -59.31
CA GLU A 390 12.25 1.95 -60.50
C GLU A 390 13.25 1.59 -61.60
N LYS A 391 14.54 1.44 -61.26
CA LYS A 391 15.58 1.04 -62.23
C LYS A 391 15.32 -0.35 -62.80
N MET A 392 14.83 -1.28 -61.99
CA MET A 392 14.46 -2.61 -62.48
C MET A 392 13.29 -2.55 -63.47
N GLN A 393 12.30 -1.68 -63.24
CA GLN A 393 11.19 -1.48 -64.17
C GLN A 393 11.65 -0.83 -65.48
N GLU A 394 12.53 0.17 -65.44
CA GLU A 394 13.14 0.77 -66.64
C GLU A 394 13.86 -0.29 -67.49
N ILE A 395 14.66 -1.14 -66.86
CA ILE A 395 15.36 -2.24 -67.51
C ILE A 395 14.35 -3.20 -68.17
N GLN A 396 13.35 -3.66 -67.42
CA GLN A 396 12.31 -4.57 -67.97
C GLN A 396 11.57 -3.95 -69.15
N LYS A 397 11.28 -2.65 -69.12
CA LYS A 397 10.64 -1.93 -70.21
C LYS A 397 11.54 -1.89 -71.45
N ALA A 398 12.83 -1.61 -71.28
CA ALA A 398 13.81 -1.59 -72.38
C ALA A 398 13.93 -2.96 -73.06
N PHE A 399 13.96 -4.06 -72.27
CA PHE A 399 13.99 -5.41 -72.83
C PHE A 399 12.71 -5.78 -73.60
N LYS A 400 11.52 -5.43 -73.07
CA LYS A 400 10.25 -5.66 -73.79
C LYS A 400 10.19 -4.91 -75.12
N THR A 401 10.69 -3.69 -75.19
CA THR A 401 10.76 -2.93 -76.44
C THR A 401 11.71 -3.57 -77.46
N MET A 402 12.78 -4.21 -76.98
CA MET A 402 13.74 -4.93 -77.83
C MET A 402 13.11 -6.19 -78.45
N ASP A 403 12.36 -6.97 -77.67
CA ASP A 403 11.61 -8.14 -78.15
C ASP A 403 10.54 -7.76 -79.19
N THR A 404 9.83 -6.64 -79.02
CA THR A 404 8.87 -6.18 -80.05
C THR A 404 9.53 -5.74 -81.35
N ASN A 405 10.74 -5.21 -81.31
CA ASN A 405 11.50 -4.86 -82.52
C ASN A 405 12.03 -6.12 -83.23
N LEU A 406 12.32 -7.19 -82.49
CA LEU A 406 12.71 -8.50 -83.04
C LEU A 406 11.55 -9.26 -83.69
N VAL A 407 10.29 -8.93 -83.38
CA VAL A 407 9.09 -9.55 -84.00
C VAL A 407 8.73 -8.89 -85.34
N VAL A 408 9.26 -7.70 -85.65
CA VAL A 408 8.96 -6.96 -86.90
C VAL A 408 10.10 -7.03 -87.94
N GLY A 409 11.29 -7.51 -87.56
CA GLY A 409 12.40 -7.74 -88.48
C GLY A 409 13.21 -8.96 -88.06
N TYR A 410 13.54 -9.83 -89.02
CA TYR A 410 14.41 -10.97 -88.78
C TYR A 410 15.74 -10.49 -88.19
N VAL A 411 16.26 -11.25 -87.22
CA VAL A 411 17.57 -11.04 -86.54
C VAL A 411 18.76 -10.97 -87.53
N GLY A 412 18.53 -11.17 -88.83
CA GLY A 412 19.53 -11.10 -89.88
C GLY A 412 19.53 -9.84 -90.77
N ASP A 413 18.51 -8.98 -90.74
CA ASP A 413 18.40 -7.92 -91.77
C ASP A 413 19.25 -6.67 -91.50
N ASP A 414 19.61 -6.39 -90.24
CA ASP A 414 20.44 -5.23 -89.88
C ASP A 414 21.96 -5.50 -89.92
N LEU A 415 22.39 -6.74 -90.18
CA LEU A 415 23.82 -7.10 -90.26
C LEU A 415 24.40 -7.07 -91.69
N LEU A 416 23.58 -6.79 -92.72
CA LEU A 416 24.02 -6.85 -94.13
C LEU A 416 23.80 -5.56 -94.94
N SER A 417 23.25 -4.49 -94.39
CA SER A 417 23.03 -3.23 -95.13
C SER A 417 24.29 -2.34 -95.27
N GLY A 418 25.46 -2.85 -94.87
CA GLY A 418 26.75 -2.16 -94.96
C GLY A 418 27.85 -2.92 -95.73
N LEU A 419 27.51 -3.97 -96.50
CA LEU A 419 28.45 -4.71 -97.36
C LEU A 419 28.12 -4.58 -98.84
#